data_AF-A0A9P0QKS2-F1
#
_entry.id   AF-A0A9P0QKS2-F1
#
_cell.length_a   1.000
_cell.length_b   1.000
_cell.length_c   1.000
_cell.angle_alpha   90.00
_cell.angle_beta   90.00
_cell.angle_gamma   90.00
#
_symmetry.space_group_name_H-M   'P 1'
#
loop_
_entity.id
_entity.type
_entity.pdbx_description
1 polymer ?
#
loop_
_entity_poly.entity_id
_entity_poly.type
_entity_poly.pdbx_seq_one_letter_code
_entity_poly.pdbx_strand_id
1 'polypeptide(L)'
;MAPQTPLNLNEPLSKDSKSTLEQVPLTPELATAGLTLHGDYYRQSQAKFNKYLVWHPYSLAFVAAATSIYGYLQFAKVIAESSSFWEFLYSPSTISRAMITLPGVLFGLACVGLFSHLVSDDFKTITDNLEISTYSTAIFGFDLIKFANLPIFKKLSDDKAAYDNGENTSVIIYRDSPIAIATVTPLEEQSDESNFVVQISGLHVRKVFAKVDFDEMLLEWALTRAKFLANTNPKYKDAKVTVLTDAYSFDSQRIKLLKSNFFEKVKSSRTLNPFSTIIQAEKELEGLVKKKNPNTNSTFFGIRPEVLTSIFDASRITYSLTINRKVPIEEIK
;
A
#
# COMPACT_ATOMS: atom_id res chain seq x y z
N MET A 1 6.20 -16.49 25.46
CA MET A 1 5.52 -16.15 24.20
C MET A 1 4.10 -15.73 24.54
N ALA A 2 3.69 -14.52 24.17
CA ALA A 2 2.29 -14.12 24.27
C ALA A 2 1.45 -14.96 23.29
N PRO A 3 0.27 -15.46 23.69
CA PRO A 3 -0.67 -16.05 22.74
C PRO A 3 -0.99 -15.01 21.66
N GLN A 4 -0.72 -15.36 20.39
CA GLN A 4 -0.97 -14.46 19.27
C GLN A 4 -2.46 -14.50 18.90
N THR A 5 -3.06 -13.35 18.66
CA THR A 5 -4.42 -13.26 18.13
C THR A 5 -4.38 -13.56 16.63
N PRO A 6 -4.93 -14.70 16.15
CA PRO A 6 -4.96 -14.98 14.73
C PRO A 6 -5.93 -14.03 14.04
N LEU A 7 -5.49 -13.37 12.98
CA LEU A 7 -6.35 -12.56 12.12
C LEU A 7 -6.60 -13.31 10.82
N ASN A 8 -7.77 -13.93 10.69
CA ASN A 8 -8.22 -14.46 9.41
C ASN A 8 -9.03 -13.40 8.66
N LEU A 9 -8.46 -12.89 7.56
CA LEU A 9 -9.11 -11.87 6.74
C LEU A 9 -10.26 -12.43 5.87
N ASN A 10 -10.29 -13.76 5.66
CA ASN A 10 -11.28 -14.44 4.83
C ASN A 10 -12.55 -14.82 5.58
N GLU A 11 -12.51 -14.81 6.91
CA GLU A 11 -13.67 -15.12 7.74
C GLU A 11 -14.47 -13.85 8.06
N PRO A 12 -15.81 -13.93 8.05
CA PRO A 12 -16.64 -12.84 8.53
C PRO A 12 -16.40 -12.63 10.02
N LEU A 13 -16.65 -11.41 10.50
CA LEU A 13 -16.60 -11.13 11.93
C LEU A 13 -17.59 -12.03 12.67
N SER A 14 -17.18 -12.52 13.84
CA SER A 14 -18.04 -13.32 14.68
C SER A 14 -19.33 -12.55 14.99
N LYS A 15 -20.46 -13.25 14.88
CA LYS A 15 -21.76 -12.70 15.26
C LYS A 15 -21.94 -12.72 16.77
N ASP A 16 -21.25 -13.63 17.45
CA ASP A 16 -21.40 -13.93 18.87
C ASP A 16 -20.49 -13.06 19.74
N SER A 17 -19.46 -12.41 19.16
CA SER A 17 -18.64 -11.45 19.88
C SER A 17 -19.37 -10.13 20.11
N LYS A 18 -19.03 -9.47 21.20
CA LYS A 18 -19.66 -8.20 21.58
C LYS A 18 -19.34 -7.14 20.53
N SER A 19 -20.34 -6.33 20.18
CA SER A 19 -20.18 -5.21 19.25
C SER A 19 -19.47 -4.02 19.90
N THR A 20 -18.29 -4.24 20.47
CA THR A 20 -17.41 -3.20 21.03
C THR A 20 -16.44 -2.74 19.96
N LEU A 21 -16.21 -1.43 19.94
CA LEU A 21 -15.17 -0.77 19.17
C LEU A 21 -14.15 -0.26 20.17
N GLU A 22 -12.91 -0.72 20.06
CA GLU A 22 -11.84 -0.40 20.98
C GLU A 22 -10.60 0.05 20.20
N GLN A 23 -9.95 1.08 20.70
CA GLN A 23 -8.66 1.54 20.19
C GLN A 23 -7.60 1.21 21.23
N VAL A 24 -6.66 0.36 20.87
CA VAL A 24 -5.62 -0.14 21.77
C VAL A 24 -4.23 0.05 21.16
N PRO A 25 -3.18 0.29 21.97
CA PRO A 25 -1.82 0.25 21.48
C PRO A 25 -1.45 -1.17 21.02
N LEU A 26 -0.41 -1.29 20.19
CA LEU A 26 0.07 -2.60 19.76
C LEU A 26 0.66 -3.37 20.94
N THR A 27 0.00 -4.44 21.33
CA THR A 27 0.45 -5.39 22.35
C THR A 27 1.16 -6.59 21.70
N PRO A 28 2.01 -7.34 22.44
CA PRO A 28 2.68 -8.53 21.90
C PRO A 28 1.73 -9.56 21.28
N GLU A 29 0.53 -9.72 21.83
CA GLU A 29 -0.54 -10.60 21.32
C GLU A 29 -1.11 -10.13 19.96
N LEU A 30 -1.10 -8.83 19.69
CA LEU A 30 -1.59 -8.22 18.45
C LEU A 30 -0.51 -8.09 17.37
N ALA A 31 0.75 -8.44 17.66
CA ALA A 31 1.88 -8.25 16.74
C ALA A 31 1.63 -8.92 15.38
N THR A 32 1.22 -10.19 15.39
CA THR A 32 0.92 -10.93 14.14
C THR A 32 -0.26 -10.33 13.38
N ALA A 33 -1.30 -9.88 14.09
CA ALA A 33 -2.46 -9.24 13.47
C ALA A 33 -2.10 -7.88 12.86
N GLY A 34 -1.26 -7.10 13.54
CA GLY A 34 -0.74 -5.83 13.04
C GLY A 34 0.07 -6.00 11.76
N LEU A 35 0.97 -6.99 11.72
CA LEU A 35 1.72 -7.32 10.51
C LEU A 35 0.79 -7.73 9.35
N THR A 36 -0.20 -8.56 9.66
CA THR A 36 -1.20 -9.02 8.68
C THR A 36 -2.03 -7.86 8.11
N LEU A 37 -2.42 -6.88 8.94
CA LEU A 37 -3.12 -5.68 8.48
C LEU A 37 -2.25 -4.83 7.55
N HIS A 38 -0.96 -4.68 7.85
CA HIS A 38 -0.02 -4.02 6.93
C HIS A 38 0.16 -4.80 5.62
N GLY A 39 0.18 -6.14 5.66
CA GLY A 39 0.16 -6.96 4.46
C GLY A 39 -1.10 -6.75 3.62
N ASP A 40 -2.26 -6.68 4.26
CA ASP A 40 -3.53 -6.37 3.61
C ASP A 40 -3.51 -4.99 2.93
N TYR A 41 -2.88 -3.97 3.52
CA TYR A 41 -2.68 -2.67 2.87
C TYR A 41 -1.97 -2.78 1.51
N TYR A 42 -0.86 -3.51 1.45
CA TYR A 42 -0.11 -3.67 0.21
C TYR A 42 -0.87 -4.52 -0.82
N ARG A 43 -1.61 -5.55 -0.38
CA ARG A 43 -2.50 -6.32 -1.26
C ARG A 43 -3.66 -5.49 -1.80
N GLN A 44 -4.26 -4.64 -0.98
CA GLN A 44 -5.28 -3.70 -1.43
C GLN A 44 -4.70 -2.65 -2.39
N SER A 45 -3.49 -2.16 -2.12
CA SER A 45 -2.76 -1.25 -3.02
C SER A 45 -2.44 -1.92 -4.36
N GLN A 46 -2.05 -3.20 -4.36
CA GLN A 46 -1.86 -4.02 -5.56
C GLN A 46 -3.15 -4.09 -6.39
N ALA A 47 -4.29 -4.35 -5.75
CA ALA A 47 -5.58 -4.41 -6.42
C ALA A 47 -6.00 -3.04 -7.01
N LYS A 48 -5.78 -1.94 -6.26
CA LYS A 48 -6.03 -0.57 -6.76
C LYS A 48 -5.13 -0.26 -7.96
N PHE A 49 -3.87 -0.62 -7.89
CA PHE A 49 -2.91 -0.42 -8.98
C PHE A 49 -3.27 -1.24 -10.22
N ASN A 50 -3.66 -2.51 -10.06
CA ASN A 50 -4.11 -3.34 -11.17
C ASN A 50 -5.36 -2.75 -11.86
N LYS A 51 -6.32 -2.30 -11.06
CA LYS A 51 -7.49 -1.59 -11.59
C LYS A 51 -7.05 -0.34 -12.37
N TYR A 52 -6.14 0.45 -11.82
CA TYR A 52 -5.63 1.64 -12.47
C TYR A 52 -4.95 1.33 -13.82
N LEU A 53 -4.12 0.28 -13.90
CA LEU A 53 -3.47 -0.15 -15.13
C LEU A 53 -4.47 -0.62 -16.20
N VAL A 54 -5.46 -1.44 -15.82
CA VAL A 54 -6.48 -1.95 -16.76
C VAL A 54 -7.29 -0.81 -17.37
N TRP A 55 -7.67 0.18 -16.55
CA TRP A 55 -8.48 1.32 -16.98
C TRP A 55 -7.65 2.48 -17.54
N HIS A 56 -6.32 2.33 -17.63
CA HIS A 56 -5.47 3.38 -18.16
C HIS A 56 -5.73 3.60 -19.66
N PRO A 57 -5.71 4.86 -20.16
CA PRO A 57 -5.96 5.16 -21.57
C PRO A 57 -5.09 4.35 -22.55
N TYR A 58 -3.82 4.10 -22.20
CA TYR A 58 -2.93 3.28 -23.03
C TYR A 58 -3.33 1.81 -23.09
N SER A 59 -3.80 1.22 -21.99
CA SER A 59 -4.31 -0.16 -21.98
C SER A 59 -5.59 -0.26 -22.81
N LEU A 60 -6.49 0.72 -22.65
CA LEU A 60 -7.72 0.79 -23.44
C LEU A 60 -7.44 0.98 -24.93
N ALA A 61 -6.50 1.87 -25.29
CA ALA A 61 -6.06 2.08 -26.66
C ALA A 61 -5.42 0.82 -27.26
N PHE A 62 -4.61 0.10 -26.49
CA PHE A 62 -4.04 -1.18 -26.92
C PHE A 62 -5.12 -2.23 -27.20
N VAL A 63 -6.07 -2.42 -26.29
CA VAL A 63 -7.18 -3.37 -26.47
C VAL A 63 -8.05 -2.97 -27.66
N ALA A 64 -8.34 -1.68 -27.81
CA ALA A 64 -9.11 -1.15 -28.94
C ALA A 64 -8.38 -1.36 -30.27
N ALA A 65 -7.07 -1.09 -30.34
CA ALA A 65 -6.27 -1.31 -31.53
C ALA A 65 -6.18 -2.80 -31.89
N ALA A 66 -5.86 -3.67 -30.93
CA ALA A 66 -5.80 -5.11 -31.13
C ALA A 66 -7.15 -5.68 -31.59
N THR A 67 -8.24 -5.25 -30.95
CA THR A 67 -9.60 -5.65 -31.33
C THR A 67 -9.98 -5.13 -32.71
N SER A 68 -9.61 -3.90 -33.06
CA SER A 68 -9.93 -3.32 -34.37
C SER A 68 -9.16 -4.01 -35.49
N ILE A 69 -7.87 -4.29 -35.29
CA ILE A 69 -7.05 -5.03 -36.26
C ILE A 69 -7.59 -6.44 -36.44
N TYR A 70 -7.83 -7.16 -35.34
CA TYR A 70 -8.35 -8.53 -35.41
C TYR A 70 -9.76 -8.58 -36.00
N GLY A 71 -10.64 -7.66 -35.58
CA GLY A 71 -11.98 -7.50 -36.10
C GLY A 71 -11.96 -7.21 -37.60
N TYR A 72 -11.14 -6.28 -38.06
CA TYR A 72 -10.98 -6.00 -39.48
C TYR A 72 -10.59 -7.27 -40.27
N LEU A 73 -9.61 -8.05 -39.78
CA LEU A 73 -9.21 -9.29 -40.44
C LEU A 73 -10.35 -10.31 -40.53
N GLN A 74 -11.22 -10.38 -39.52
CA GLN A 74 -12.37 -11.28 -39.55
C GLN A 74 -13.48 -10.76 -40.47
N PHE A 75 -13.79 -9.46 -40.42
CA PHE A 75 -14.92 -8.86 -41.13
C PHE A 75 -14.61 -8.40 -42.55
N ALA A 76 -13.34 -8.29 -42.97
CA ALA A 76 -12.93 -7.72 -44.26
C ALA A 76 -13.69 -8.31 -45.46
N LYS A 77 -13.89 -9.64 -45.48
CA LYS A 77 -14.63 -10.32 -46.55
C LYS A 77 -16.11 -9.94 -46.57
N VAL A 78 -16.76 -9.89 -45.41
CA VAL A 78 -18.19 -9.54 -45.32
C VAL A 78 -18.42 -8.07 -45.62
N ILE A 79 -17.49 -7.21 -45.20
CA ILE A 79 -17.51 -5.79 -45.55
C ILE A 79 -17.43 -5.61 -47.07
N ALA A 80 -16.55 -6.37 -47.75
CA ALA A 80 -16.41 -6.30 -49.20
C ALA A 80 -17.64 -6.84 -49.97
N GLU A 81 -18.37 -7.79 -49.39
CA GLU A 81 -19.58 -8.40 -49.97
C GLU A 81 -20.86 -7.59 -49.69
N SER A 82 -20.86 -6.73 -48.67
CA SER A 82 -22.05 -5.97 -48.25
C SER A 82 -22.22 -4.69 -49.06
N SER A 83 -23.42 -4.45 -49.59
CA SER A 83 -23.72 -3.24 -50.38
C SER A 83 -24.12 -2.04 -49.52
N SER A 84 -24.56 -2.29 -48.28
CA SER A 84 -24.97 -1.25 -47.32
C SER A 84 -24.57 -1.61 -45.89
N PHE A 85 -24.48 -0.59 -45.03
CA PHE A 85 -24.18 -0.77 -43.61
C PHE A 85 -25.21 -1.67 -42.89
N TRP A 86 -26.49 -1.56 -43.26
CA TRP A 86 -27.56 -2.36 -42.65
C TRP A 86 -27.50 -3.83 -43.07
N GLU A 87 -27.16 -4.11 -44.32
CA GLU A 87 -26.94 -5.46 -44.81
C GLU A 87 -25.74 -6.12 -44.10
N PHE A 88 -24.66 -5.37 -43.89
CA PHE A 88 -23.54 -5.80 -43.07
C PHE A 88 -24.00 -6.14 -41.63
N LEU A 89 -24.72 -5.25 -40.95
CA LEU A 89 -25.04 -5.43 -39.53
C LEU A 89 -25.95 -6.63 -39.26
N TYR A 90 -26.91 -6.89 -40.16
CA TYR A 90 -27.92 -7.95 -39.99
C TYR A 90 -27.60 -9.24 -40.74
N SER A 91 -26.47 -9.34 -41.45
CA SER A 91 -26.07 -10.58 -42.12
C SER A 91 -25.80 -11.68 -41.09
N PRO A 92 -26.33 -12.91 -41.27
CA PRO A 92 -25.98 -14.06 -40.43
C PRO A 92 -24.46 -14.32 -40.39
N SER A 93 -23.75 -13.98 -41.48
CA SER A 93 -22.30 -14.10 -41.57
C SER A 93 -21.57 -13.12 -40.63
N THR A 94 -22.13 -11.93 -40.40
CA THR A 94 -21.62 -10.94 -39.46
C THR A 94 -21.79 -11.42 -38.03
N ILE A 95 -22.95 -11.98 -37.68
CA ILE A 95 -23.19 -12.52 -36.33
C ILE A 95 -22.22 -13.68 -36.03
N SER A 96 -22.02 -14.59 -36.99
CA SER A 96 -21.05 -15.69 -36.85
C SER A 96 -19.62 -15.17 -36.66
N ARG A 97 -19.19 -14.18 -37.46
CA ARG A 97 -17.86 -13.58 -37.33
C ARG A 97 -17.69 -12.77 -36.05
N ALA A 98 -18.74 -12.12 -35.57
CA ALA A 98 -18.73 -11.44 -34.28
C ALA A 98 -18.43 -12.42 -33.14
N MET A 99 -19.06 -13.60 -33.15
CA MET A 99 -18.76 -14.65 -32.16
C MET A 99 -17.30 -15.12 -32.24
N ILE A 100 -16.72 -15.21 -33.44
CA ILE A 100 -15.31 -15.57 -33.65
C ILE A 100 -14.35 -14.44 -33.21
N THR A 101 -14.81 -13.17 -33.22
CA THR A 101 -14.01 -12.05 -32.73
C THR A 101 -13.89 -11.98 -31.20
N LEU A 102 -14.85 -12.54 -30.46
CA LEU A 102 -14.86 -12.52 -28.99
C LEU A 102 -13.58 -13.10 -28.36
N PRO A 103 -13.07 -14.28 -28.77
CA PRO A 103 -11.77 -14.78 -28.33
C PRO A 103 -10.61 -13.79 -28.51
N GLY A 104 -10.59 -13.00 -29.59
CA GLY A 104 -9.56 -12.00 -29.83
C GLY A 104 -9.63 -10.82 -28.86
N VAL A 105 -10.84 -10.37 -28.53
CA VAL A 105 -11.07 -9.35 -27.49
C VAL A 105 -10.61 -9.88 -26.12
N LEU A 106 -11.00 -11.11 -25.80
CA LEU A 106 -10.59 -11.77 -24.56
C LEU A 106 -9.08 -11.93 -24.48
N PHE A 107 -8.40 -12.25 -25.59
CA PHE A 107 -6.95 -12.31 -25.66
C PHE A 107 -6.30 -10.94 -25.37
N GLY A 108 -6.80 -9.86 -25.99
CA GLY A 108 -6.30 -8.51 -25.71
C GLY A 108 -6.46 -8.11 -24.24
N LEU A 109 -7.61 -8.41 -23.64
CA LEU A 109 -7.85 -8.22 -22.21
C LEU A 109 -6.94 -9.09 -21.33
N ALA A 110 -6.71 -10.35 -21.73
CA ALA A 110 -5.80 -11.25 -21.02
C ALA A 110 -4.35 -10.74 -21.05
N CYS A 111 -3.89 -10.19 -22.17
CA CYS A 111 -2.57 -9.55 -22.26
C CYS A 111 -2.44 -8.37 -21.29
N VAL A 112 -3.45 -7.49 -21.22
CA VAL A 112 -3.46 -6.37 -20.26
C VAL A 112 -3.48 -6.89 -18.83
N GLY A 113 -4.29 -7.91 -18.53
CA GLY A 113 -4.37 -8.51 -17.20
C GLY A 113 -3.05 -9.15 -16.76
N LEU A 114 -2.41 -9.91 -17.63
CA LEU A 114 -1.11 -10.53 -17.39
C LEU A 114 -0.03 -9.47 -17.19
N PHE A 115 -0.01 -8.45 -18.04
CA PHE A 115 0.92 -7.34 -17.91
C PHE A 115 0.71 -6.59 -16.59
N SER A 116 -0.53 -6.29 -16.23
CA SER A 116 -0.89 -5.65 -14.96
C SER A 116 -0.39 -6.47 -13.76
N HIS A 117 -0.59 -7.80 -13.79
CA HIS A 117 -0.14 -8.67 -12.72
C HIS A 117 1.37 -8.56 -12.49
N LEU A 118 2.17 -8.62 -13.58
CA LEU A 118 3.63 -8.53 -13.52
C LEU A 118 4.13 -7.18 -12.99
N VAL A 119 3.55 -6.06 -13.44
CA VAL A 119 3.97 -4.73 -12.95
C VAL A 119 3.60 -4.56 -11.46
N SER A 120 2.54 -5.23 -11.01
CA SER A 120 2.09 -5.16 -9.62
C SER A 120 2.88 -6.03 -8.63
N ASP A 121 3.86 -6.81 -9.10
CA ASP A 121 4.65 -7.74 -8.27
C ASP A 121 5.49 -7.04 -7.20
N ASP A 122 5.78 -5.74 -7.33
CA ASP A 122 6.42 -4.94 -6.28
C ASP A 122 5.63 -5.02 -4.95
N PHE A 123 4.30 -4.92 -5.01
CA PHE A 123 3.44 -4.99 -3.82
C PHE A 123 3.41 -6.40 -3.21
N LYS A 124 3.46 -7.42 -4.07
CA LYS A 124 3.56 -8.81 -3.66
C LYS A 124 4.88 -9.05 -2.94
N THR A 125 5.98 -8.55 -3.50
CA THR A 125 7.32 -8.65 -2.90
C THR A 125 7.38 -8.00 -1.53
N ILE A 126 6.73 -6.85 -1.33
CA ILE A 126 6.63 -6.25 0.01
C ILE A 126 5.90 -7.22 0.94
N THR A 127 4.70 -7.67 0.54
CA THR A 127 3.85 -8.53 1.38
C THR A 127 4.55 -9.83 1.78
N ASP A 128 5.20 -10.50 0.82
CA ASP A 128 5.86 -11.78 1.02
C ASP A 128 7.11 -11.65 1.93
N ASN A 129 7.70 -10.46 2.03
CA ASN A 129 8.88 -10.18 2.85
C ASN A 129 8.57 -9.48 4.19
N LEU A 130 7.30 -9.23 4.51
CA LEU A 130 6.91 -8.55 5.77
C LEU A 130 7.36 -9.32 7.03
N GLU A 131 7.46 -10.64 6.93
CA GLU A 131 7.93 -11.50 8.03
C GLU A 131 9.45 -11.38 8.28
N ILE A 132 10.19 -10.66 7.43
CA ILE A 132 11.61 -10.41 7.63
C ILE A 132 11.76 -9.24 8.62
N SER A 133 12.63 -9.42 9.63
CA SER A 133 12.85 -8.42 10.70
C SER A 133 13.15 -7.02 10.15
N THR A 134 13.91 -6.93 9.06
CA THR A 134 14.27 -5.68 8.37
C THR A 134 13.05 -4.90 7.88
N TYR A 135 12.08 -5.57 7.25
CA TYR A 135 10.82 -4.95 6.80
C TYR A 135 9.94 -4.56 7.97
N SER A 136 9.83 -5.44 8.96
CA SER A 136 9.04 -5.16 10.16
C SER A 136 9.60 -3.93 10.91
N THR A 137 10.92 -3.81 11.00
CA THR A 137 11.59 -2.67 11.65
C THR A 137 11.40 -1.38 10.84
N ALA A 138 11.44 -1.45 9.50
CA ALA A 138 11.19 -0.28 8.66
C ALA A 138 9.74 0.24 8.79
N ILE A 139 8.77 -0.64 9.08
CA ILE A 139 7.36 -0.27 9.26
C ILE A 139 7.10 0.17 10.70
N PHE A 140 7.51 -0.61 11.68
CA PHE A 140 7.15 -0.39 13.08
C PHE A 140 8.16 0.46 13.86
N GLY A 141 9.38 0.64 13.33
CA GLY A 141 10.50 1.26 14.03
C GLY A 141 11.22 0.31 14.99
N PHE A 142 10.81 -0.95 15.08
CA PHE A 142 11.40 -1.98 15.95
C PHE A 142 11.12 -3.39 15.43
N ASP A 143 11.86 -4.37 15.95
CA ASP A 143 11.72 -5.78 15.58
C ASP A 143 10.43 -6.39 16.15
N LEU A 144 9.42 -6.49 15.29
CA LEU A 144 8.09 -6.99 15.67
C LEU A 144 8.11 -8.48 16.04
N ILE A 145 9.02 -9.27 15.45
CA ILE A 145 9.13 -10.71 15.71
C ILE A 145 9.63 -10.94 17.13
N LYS A 146 10.62 -10.16 17.56
CA LYS A 146 11.08 -10.18 18.96
C LYS A 146 9.99 -9.72 19.91
N PHE A 147 9.28 -8.65 19.55
CA PHE A 147 8.19 -8.12 20.35
C PHE A 147 7.03 -9.11 20.55
N ALA A 148 6.65 -9.86 19.52
CA ALA A 148 5.60 -10.89 19.59
C ALA A 148 5.92 -12.00 20.64
N ASN A 149 7.20 -12.24 20.91
CA ASN A 149 7.63 -13.27 21.83
C ASN A 149 7.63 -12.83 23.31
N LEU A 150 7.47 -11.53 23.59
CA LEU A 150 7.50 -10.97 24.94
C LEU A 150 6.27 -11.36 25.78
N PRO A 151 6.41 -11.42 27.12
CA PRO A 151 5.30 -11.77 28.02
C PRO A 151 4.37 -10.58 28.31
N ILE A 152 3.07 -10.75 28.08
CA ILE A 152 2.00 -9.72 28.21
C ILE A 152 2.08 -8.91 29.51
N PHE A 153 2.34 -9.56 30.65
CA PHE A 153 2.20 -8.96 31.98
C PHE A 153 3.52 -8.62 32.68
N LYS A 154 4.67 -8.78 32.00
CA LYS A 154 5.98 -8.57 32.64
C LYS A 154 6.83 -7.62 31.80
N LYS A 155 6.72 -6.32 32.09
CA LYS A 155 7.68 -5.31 31.61
C LYS A 155 8.99 -5.48 32.38
N LEU A 156 9.88 -6.32 31.88
CA LEU A 156 11.27 -6.35 32.35
C LEU A 156 11.96 -5.02 31.93
N SER A 157 13.00 -4.59 32.66
CA SER A 157 13.71 -3.33 32.35
C SER A 157 14.22 -3.29 30.92
N ASP A 158 14.68 -4.45 30.43
CA ASP A 158 15.34 -4.60 29.14
C ASP A 158 14.34 -4.59 27.98
N ASP A 159 13.07 -4.92 28.26
CA ASP A 159 11.98 -4.99 27.27
C ASP A 159 11.19 -3.68 27.17
N LYS A 160 11.44 -2.72 28.09
CA LYS A 160 10.65 -1.48 28.21
C LYS A 160 10.62 -0.69 26.89
N ALA A 161 11.76 -0.58 26.21
CA ALA A 161 11.85 0.12 24.93
C ALA A 161 10.94 -0.48 23.85
N ALA A 162 10.80 -1.82 23.82
CA ALA A 162 9.93 -2.48 22.85
C ALA A 162 8.44 -2.21 23.14
N TYR A 163 8.04 -2.17 24.42
CA TYR A 163 6.69 -1.75 24.81
C TYR A 163 6.40 -0.29 24.52
N ASP A 164 7.36 0.60 24.80
CA ASP A 164 7.22 2.04 24.52
C ASP A 164 7.11 2.29 23.00
N ASN A 165 7.79 1.49 22.17
CA ASN A 165 7.63 1.51 20.72
C ASN A 165 6.30 0.92 20.24
N GLY A 166 5.75 -0.09 20.92
CA GLY A 166 4.41 -0.62 20.64
C GLY A 166 3.30 0.43 20.77
N GLU A 167 3.47 1.40 21.68
CA GLU A 167 2.55 2.54 21.82
C GLU A 167 2.56 3.50 20.62
N ASN A 168 3.58 3.43 19.75
CA ASN A 168 3.64 4.19 18.50
C ASN A 168 2.79 3.55 17.39
N THR A 169 2.11 2.45 17.70
CA THR A 169 1.13 1.82 16.83
C THR A 169 -0.20 1.73 17.55
N SER A 170 -1.27 2.16 16.89
CA SER A 170 -2.65 2.01 17.35
C SER A 170 -3.38 1.02 16.47
N VAL A 171 -4.08 0.09 17.11
CA VAL A 171 -4.92 -0.91 16.46
C VAL A 171 -6.37 -0.64 16.87
N ILE A 172 -7.26 -0.60 15.88
CA ILE A 172 -8.70 -0.55 16.13
C ILE A 172 -9.24 -1.97 16.04
N ILE A 173 -9.90 -2.40 17.11
CA ILE A 173 -10.53 -3.70 17.25
C ILE A 173 -12.03 -3.51 17.22
N TYR A 174 -12.71 -4.30 16.39
CA TYR A 174 -14.16 -4.38 16.38
C TYR A 174 -14.56 -5.84 16.44
N ARG A 175 -15.42 -6.21 17.40
CA ARG A 175 -15.89 -7.60 17.59
C ARG A 175 -14.74 -8.59 17.77
N ASP A 176 -13.77 -8.23 18.60
CA ASP A 176 -12.54 -8.99 18.88
C ASP A 176 -11.63 -9.21 17.66
N SER A 177 -11.87 -8.52 16.55
CA SER A 177 -11.04 -8.59 15.35
C SER A 177 -10.38 -7.25 15.06
N PRO A 178 -9.05 -7.21 14.88
CA PRO A 178 -8.36 -6.04 14.37
C PRO A 178 -8.87 -5.66 12.97
N ILE A 179 -9.35 -4.42 12.84
CA ILE A 179 -9.94 -3.92 11.59
C ILE A 179 -9.14 -2.80 10.93
N ALA A 180 -8.31 -2.10 11.70
CA ALA A 180 -7.52 -1.00 11.20
C ALA A 180 -6.27 -0.77 12.08
N ILE A 181 -5.25 -0.16 11.50
CA ILE A 181 -3.96 0.07 12.14
C ILE A 181 -3.36 1.39 11.66
N ALA A 182 -2.74 2.12 12.58
CA ALA A 182 -1.84 3.22 12.25
C ALA A 182 -0.54 3.09 13.02
N THR A 183 0.57 3.40 12.36
CA THR A 183 1.92 3.28 12.89
C THR A 183 2.70 4.55 12.58
N VAL A 184 3.37 5.05 13.61
CA VAL A 184 4.15 6.28 13.58
C VAL A 184 5.59 5.94 13.95
N THR A 185 6.54 6.24 13.06
CA THR A 185 7.95 5.91 13.24
C THR A 185 8.79 7.19 13.21
N PRO A 186 9.50 7.53 14.31
CA PRO A 186 10.46 8.62 14.30
C PRO A 186 11.60 8.36 13.31
N LEU A 187 11.95 9.36 12.50
CA LEU A 187 13.10 9.31 11.60
C LEU A 187 14.25 10.06 12.25
N GLU A 188 14.95 9.40 13.18
CA GLU A 188 16.02 10.03 13.96
C GLU A 188 17.18 10.53 13.08
N GLU A 189 17.47 9.83 11.99
CA GLU A 189 18.52 10.21 11.02
C GLU A 189 18.21 11.51 10.28
N GLN A 190 16.93 11.87 10.14
CA GLN A 190 16.48 13.10 9.49
C GLN A 190 16.07 14.18 10.49
N SER A 191 16.14 13.87 11.79
CA SER A 191 15.71 14.77 12.86
C SER A 191 16.89 15.53 13.44
N ASP A 192 16.72 16.83 13.64
CA ASP A 192 17.66 17.70 14.34
C ASP A 192 16.97 18.35 15.56
N GLU A 193 17.70 19.15 16.34
CA GLU A 193 17.17 19.82 17.53
C GLU A 193 16.06 20.85 17.21
N SER A 194 15.98 21.29 15.96
CA SER A 194 15.03 22.31 15.49
C SER A 194 13.81 21.73 14.76
N ASN A 195 13.93 20.52 14.22
CA ASN A 195 12.97 19.84 13.38
C ASN A 195 12.99 18.33 13.67
N PHE A 196 11.92 17.87 14.30
CA PHE A 196 11.67 16.46 14.56
C PHE A 196 10.85 15.88 13.42
N VAL A 197 11.43 14.93 12.70
CA VAL A 197 10.82 14.30 11.53
C VAL A 197 10.25 12.94 11.92
N VAL A 198 8.99 12.72 11.58
CA VAL A 198 8.25 11.49 11.91
C VAL A 198 7.55 10.99 10.66
N GLN A 199 7.54 9.69 10.43
CA GLN A 199 6.82 9.08 9.31
C GLN A 199 5.60 8.31 9.81
N ILE A 200 4.44 8.54 9.19
CA ILE A 200 3.30 7.64 9.26
C ILE A 200 3.57 6.51 8.28
N SER A 201 4.25 5.47 8.77
CA SER A 201 4.64 4.27 8.02
C SER A 201 3.47 3.31 7.82
N GLY A 202 2.45 3.39 8.67
CA GLY A 202 1.23 2.61 8.60
C GLY A 202 0.00 3.46 8.77
N LEU A 203 -0.95 3.34 7.84
CA LEU A 203 -2.31 3.85 8.02
C LEU A 203 -3.20 3.03 7.10
N HIS A 204 -3.92 2.08 7.69
CA HIS A 204 -4.68 1.07 6.95
C HIS A 204 -5.98 0.73 7.63
N VAL A 205 -7.02 0.55 6.80
CA VAL A 205 -8.35 0.08 7.19
C VAL A 205 -8.72 -1.08 6.28
N ARG A 206 -9.24 -2.17 6.84
CA ARG A 206 -9.75 -3.30 6.04
C ARG A 206 -10.82 -2.80 5.06
N LYS A 207 -10.80 -3.31 3.83
CA LYS A 207 -11.67 -2.87 2.73
C LYS A 207 -13.16 -2.80 3.08
N VAL A 208 -13.65 -3.74 3.88
CA VAL A 208 -15.06 -3.80 4.30
C VAL A 208 -15.47 -2.62 5.19
N PHE A 209 -14.51 -1.96 5.83
CA PHE A 209 -14.68 -0.77 6.67
C PHE A 209 -14.28 0.53 6.00
N ALA A 210 -13.85 0.53 4.72
CA ALA A 210 -13.36 1.72 4.02
C ALA A 210 -14.42 2.83 3.80
N LYS A 211 -15.69 2.58 4.15
CA LYS A 211 -16.78 3.58 4.11
C LYS A 211 -17.01 4.27 5.46
N VAL A 212 -16.42 3.74 6.52
CA VAL A 212 -16.45 4.35 7.84
C VAL A 212 -15.15 5.14 7.93
N ASP A 213 -15.21 6.43 8.29
CA ASP A 213 -14.10 7.39 8.23
C ASP A 213 -12.96 7.10 9.24
N PHE A 214 -12.62 5.83 9.45
CA PHE A 214 -11.51 5.36 10.27
C PHE A 214 -10.16 5.87 9.78
N ASP A 215 -9.99 6.10 8.47
CA ASP A 215 -8.75 6.64 7.94
C ASP A 215 -8.47 8.05 8.48
N GLU A 216 -9.51 8.87 8.66
CA GLU A 216 -9.40 10.22 9.24
C GLU A 216 -9.09 10.16 10.73
N MET A 217 -9.84 9.36 11.48
CA MET A 217 -9.60 9.15 12.91
C MET A 217 -8.18 8.64 13.20
N LEU A 218 -7.68 7.71 12.38
CA LEU A 218 -6.33 7.19 12.51
C LEU A 218 -5.26 8.20 12.11
N LEU A 219 -5.52 9.05 11.12
CA LEU A 219 -4.63 10.14 10.75
C LEU A 219 -4.52 11.17 11.89
N GLU A 220 -5.64 11.58 12.48
CA GLU A 220 -5.67 12.47 13.65
C GLU A 220 -4.92 11.88 14.84
N TRP A 221 -5.12 10.60 15.12
CA TRP A 221 -4.36 9.88 16.14
C TRP A 221 -2.85 9.92 15.84
N ALA A 222 -2.45 9.67 14.59
CA ALA A 222 -1.04 9.67 14.20
C ALA A 222 -0.39 11.05 14.36
N LEU A 223 -1.09 12.13 13.99
CA LEU A 223 -0.64 13.51 14.22
C LEU A 223 -0.49 13.83 15.71
N THR A 224 -1.44 13.36 16.52
CA THR A 224 -1.39 13.54 17.98
C THR A 224 -0.21 12.77 18.59
N ARG A 225 0.02 11.53 18.16
CA ARG A 225 1.16 10.72 18.62
C ARG A 225 2.49 11.32 18.18
N ALA A 226 2.61 11.86 16.97
CA ALA A 226 3.83 12.53 16.51
C ALA A 226 4.18 13.75 17.41
N LYS A 227 3.19 14.57 17.78
CA LYS A 227 3.37 15.67 18.74
C LYS A 227 3.77 15.16 20.13
N PHE A 228 3.16 14.07 20.58
CA PHE A 228 3.48 13.47 21.88
C PHE A 228 4.94 13.00 21.93
N LEU A 229 5.42 12.36 20.88
CA LEU A 229 6.82 11.89 20.77
C LEU A 229 7.82 13.05 20.81
N ALA A 230 7.52 14.15 20.11
CA ALA A 230 8.37 15.35 20.14
C ALA A 230 8.44 15.97 21.55
N ASN A 231 7.31 16.08 22.24
CA ASN A 231 7.25 16.72 23.56
C ASN A 231 7.84 15.84 24.68
N THR A 232 7.78 14.52 24.53
CA THR A 232 8.27 13.57 25.54
C THR A 232 9.79 13.39 25.45
N ASN A 233 10.39 13.59 24.28
CA ASN A 233 11.83 13.52 24.10
C ASN A 233 12.48 14.89 24.41
N PRO A 234 13.36 15.00 25.44
CA PRO A 234 13.99 16.27 25.80
C PRO A 234 14.75 16.93 24.65
N LYS A 235 15.31 16.14 23.72
CA LYS A 235 16.05 16.64 22.55
C LYS A 235 15.19 17.44 21.58
N TYR A 236 13.89 17.13 21.50
CA TYR A 236 12.98 17.67 20.48
C TYR A 236 11.84 18.49 21.08
N LYS A 237 11.90 18.79 22.38
CA LYS A 237 10.82 19.43 23.13
C LYS A 237 10.35 20.76 22.55
N ASP A 238 11.27 21.48 21.89
CA ASP A 238 11.00 22.78 21.25
C ASP A 238 11.11 22.74 19.71
N ALA A 239 11.30 21.55 19.13
CA ALA A 239 11.42 21.37 17.70
C ALA A 239 10.06 21.53 16.99
N LYS A 240 10.10 21.95 15.72
CA LYS A 240 8.96 21.81 14.81
C LYS A 240 8.75 20.33 14.50
N VAL A 241 7.50 19.89 14.39
CA VAL A 241 7.19 18.50 14.06
C VAL A 241 6.84 18.41 12.58
N THR A 242 7.66 17.73 11.80
CA THR A 242 7.38 17.45 10.38
C THR A 242 6.93 16.00 10.24
N VAL A 243 5.67 15.82 9.86
CA VAL A 243 5.06 14.50 9.66
C VAL A 243 5.09 14.15 8.18
N LEU A 244 5.71 13.03 7.82
CA LEU A 244 5.78 12.49 6.47
C LEU A 244 4.82 11.30 6.32
N THR A 245 4.22 11.14 5.15
CA THR A 245 3.46 9.92 4.82
C THR A 245 3.47 9.69 3.31
N ASP A 246 3.44 8.43 2.91
CA ASP A 246 3.41 8.06 1.50
C ASP A 246 1.96 7.80 1.04
N ALA A 247 1.68 8.19 -0.19
CA ALA A 247 0.47 7.83 -0.93
C ALA A 247 0.82 7.51 -2.38
N TYR A 248 0.08 6.63 -3.01
CA TYR A 248 0.27 6.29 -4.42
C TYR A 248 -0.57 7.19 -5.33
N SER A 249 -0.05 7.56 -6.51
CA SER A 249 -0.75 8.43 -7.47
C SER A 249 -2.10 7.89 -7.91
N PHE A 250 -2.28 6.58 -7.89
CA PHE A 250 -3.52 5.89 -8.22
C PHE A 250 -4.51 5.73 -7.04
N ASP A 251 -4.14 6.14 -5.82
CA ASP A 251 -5.02 6.10 -4.65
C ASP A 251 -5.64 7.47 -4.36
N SER A 252 -6.68 7.80 -5.14
CA SER A 252 -7.34 9.11 -5.07
C SER A 252 -7.99 9.39 -3.71
N GLN A 253 -8.47 8.36 -3.01
CA GLN A 253 -9.06 8.50 -1.67
C GLN A 253 -8.02 8.94 -0.66
N ARG A 254 -6.87 8.25 -0.62
CA ARG A 254 -5.76 8.61 0.26
C ARG A 254 -5.21 10.00 -0.03
N ILE A 255 -5.04 10.35 -1.31
CA ILE A 255 -4.58 11.69 -1.71
C ILE A 255 -5.58 12.77 -1.25
N LYS A 256 -6.89 12.52 -1.41
CA LYS A 256 -7.93 13.46 -0.98
C LYS A 256 -7.88 13.66 0.54
N LEU A 257 -7.77 12.58 1.31
CA LEU A 257 -7.65 12.63 2.77
C LEU A 257 -6.43 13.43 3.23
N LEU A 258 -5.28 13.21 2.61
CA LEU A 258 -4.06 13.94 2.97
C LEU A 258 -4.19 15.43 2.65
N LYS A 259 -4.71 15.76 1.46
CA LYS A 259 -4.91 17.17 1.05
C LYS A 259 -5.94 17.89 1.91
N SER A 260 -7.02 17.22 2.33
CA SER A 260 -8.00 17.82 3.25
C SER A 260 -7.41 18.08 4.63
N ASN A 261 -6.38 17.33 5.02
CA ASN A 261 -5.62 17.51 6.26
C ASN A 261 -4.34 18.35 6.06
N PHE A 262 -4.32 19.24 5.07
CA PHE A 262 -3.25 20.21 4.80
C PHE A 262 -1.86 19.60 4.53
N PHE A 263 -1.79 18.32 4.15
CA PHE A 263 -0.53 17.74 3.71
C PHE A 263 -0.15 18.24 2.32
N GLU A 264 1.11 18.63 2.17
CA GLU A 264 1.68 19.11 0.92
C GLU A 264 2.58 18.05 0.29
N LYS A 265 2.64 18.02 -1.04
CA LYS A 265 3.50 17.10 -1.77
C LYS A 265 4.95 17.58 -1.71
N VAL A 266 5.85 16.75 -1.20
CA VAL A 266 7.30 17.07 -1.12
C VAL A 266 8.10 16.34 -2.18
N LYS A 267 7.86 15.03 -2.32
CA LYS A 267 8.69 14.16 -3.17
C LYS A 267 7.80 13.21 -3.97
N SER A 268 8.27 12.83 -5.15
CA SER A 268 7.67 11.79 -5.96
C SER A 268 8.75 10.83 -6.44
N SER A 269 8.46 9.53 -6.38
CA SER A 269 9.33 8.46 -6.84
C SER A 269 8.56 7.51 -7.74
N ARG A 270 9.21 7.02 -8.79
CA ARG A 270 8.67 5.97 -9.67
C ARG A 270 8.85 4.56 -9.11
N THR A 271 9.65 4.43 -8.06
CA THR A 271 9.82 3.18 -7.30
C THR A 271 8.66 3.04 -6.32
N LEU A 272 7.78 2.07 -6.60
CA LEU A 272 6.58 1.82 -5.80
C LEU A 272 6.94 1.22 -4.44
N ASN A 273 7.93 0.32 -4.39
CA ASN A 273 8.38 -0.27 -3.13
C ASN A 273 9.17 0.74 -2.28
N PRO A 274 8.63 1.15 -1.11
CA PRO A 274 9.29 2.12 -0.24
C PRO A 274 10.56 1.58 0.44
N PHE A 275 10.69 0.26 0.54
CA PHE A 275 11.80 -0.42 1.21
C PHE A 275 12.90 -0.89 0.25
N SER A 276 12.77 -0.57 -1.04
CA SER A 276 13.71 -1.01 -2.09
C SER A 276 15.18 -0.72 -1.79
N THR A 277 15.49 0.45 -1.20
CA THR A 277 16.85 0.83 -0.80
C THR A 277 17.40 -0.04 0.33
N ILE A 278 16.54 -0.42 1.28
CA ILE A 278 16.91 -1.27 2.41
C ILE A 278 17.23 -2.68 1.91
N ILE A 279 16.42 -3.21 0.99
CA ILE A 279 16.65 -4.51 0.34
C ILE A 279 17.96 -4.50 -0.45
N GLN A 280 18.25 -3.42 -1.18
CA GLN A 280 19.48 -3.32 -1.96
C GLN A 280 20.70 -3.33 -1.05
N ALA A 281 20.68 -2.55 0.04
CA ALA A 281 21.77 -2.55 1.02
C ALA A 281 21.95 -3.94 1.68
N GLU A 282 20.86 -4.62 2.04
CA GLU A 282 20.89 -5.95 2.64
C GLU A 282 21.41 -7.01 1.65
N LYS A 283 20.96 -6.98 0.38
CA LYS A 283 21.47 -7.86 -0.68
C LYS A 283 22.93 -7.60 -1.02
N GLU A 284 23.39 -6.35 -0.96
CA GLU A 284 24.80 -6.00 -1.15
C GLU A 284 25.65 -6.55 0.00
N LEU A 285 25.17 -6.44 1.25
CA LEU A 285 25.82 -7.03 2.43
C LEU A 285 25.85 -8.56 2.35
N GLU A 286 24.76 -9.21 1.97
CA GLU A 286 24.71 -10.67 1.79
C GLU A 286 25.53 -11.15 0.57
N GLY A 287 25.56 -10.37 -0.51
CA GLY A 287 26.34 -10.65 -1.71
C GLY A 287 27.85 -10.50 -1.51
N LEU A 288 28.27 -9.65 -0.57
CA LEU A 288 29.65 -9.61 -0.07
C LEU A 288 30.00 -10.86 0.75
N VAL A 289 29.03 -11.49 1.41
CA VAL A 289 29.20 -12.73 2.19
C VAL A 289 29.08 -13.99 1.31
N LYS A 290 28.31 -13.95 0.22
CA LYS A 290 28.14 -15.07 -0.72
C LYS A 290 28.57 -14.67 -2.13
N LYS A 291 29.79 -15.06 -2.53
CA LYS A 291 30.19 -15.07 -3.93
C LYS A 291 29.20 -15.96 -4.71
N LYS A 292 28.51 -15.37 -5.71
CA LYS A 292 27.74 -15.99 -6.82
C LYS A 292 26.21 -16.02 -6.64
N ASN A 293 25.49 -15.06 -7.24
CA ASN A 293 24.86 -15.16 -8.59
C ASN A 293 23.81 -14.01 -8.75
N PRO A 294 24.08 -12.93 -9.50
CA PRO A 294 23.17 -11.80 -9.62
C PRO A 294 22.19 -12.06 -10.76
N ASN A 295 21.06 -12.71 -10.47
CA ASN A 295 19.96 -12.78 -11.44
C ASN A 295 18.60 -12.87 -10.73
N THR A 296 18.24 -11.79 -10.04
CA THR A 296 16.85 -11.52 -9.63
C THR A 296 16.54 -10.04 -9.77
N ASN A 297 16.87 -9.48 -10.94
CA ASN A 297 16.14 -8.35 -11.50
C ASN A 297 15.34 -8.93 -12.66
N SER A 298 14.13 -9.43 -12.39
CA SER A 298 13.24 -9.95 -13.42
C SER A 298 12.77 -8.79 -14.31
N THR A 299 13.61 -8.40 -15.27
CA THR A 299 13.23 -7.51 -16.35
C THR A 299 12.26 -8.26 -17.26
N PHE A 300 11.02 -7.78 -17.36
CA PHE A 300 10.06 -8.33 -18.31
C PHE A 300 10.46 -7.87 -19.72
N PHE A 301 10.88 -8.80 -20.58
CA PHE A 301 11.46 -8.50 -21.90
C PHE A 301 12.61 -7.46 -21.87
N GLY A 302 13.41 -7.44 -20.80
CA GLY A 302 14.49 -6.45 -20.65
C GLY A 302 14.05 -5.05 -20.19
N ILE A 303 12.74 -4.83 -19.99
CA ILE A 303 12.20 -3.55 -19.51
C ILE A 303 12.21 -3.54 -17.98
N ARG A 304 12.72 -2.45 -17.40
CA ARG A 304 12.74 -2.26 -15.95
C ARG A 304 11.36 -1.80 -15.45
N PRO A 305 10.91 -2.24 -14.26
CA PRO A 305 9.61 -1.85 -13.69
C PRO A 305 9.40 -0.33 -13.63
N GLU A 306 10.45 0.47 -13.40
CA GLU A 306 10.34 1.93 -13.30
C GLU A 306 9.99 2.59 -14.64
N VAL A 307 10.39 1.98 -15.75
CA VAL A 307 10.00 2.44 -17.09
C VAL A 307 8.50 2.21 -17.29
N LEU A 308 7.99 1.08 -16.79
CA LEU A 308 6.57 0.75 -16.87
C LEU A 308 5.75 1.68 -15.98
N THR A 309 6.16 1.93 -14.74
CA THR A 309 5.46 2.90 -13.88
C THR A 309 5.49 4.31 -14.46
N SER A 310 6.54 4.68 -15.20
CA SER A 310 6.58 5.94 -15.95
C SER A 310 5.56 6.00 -17.09
N ILE A 311 5.37 4.91 -17.86
CA ILE A 311 4.38 4.86 -18.94
C ILE A 311 2.97 5.08 -18.40
N PHE A 312 2.65 4.51 -17.24
CA PHE A 312 1.33 4.61 -16.65
C PHE A 312 1.16 5.79 -15.69
N ASP A 313 2.15 6.69 -15.60
CA ASP A 313 2.20 7.77 -14.62
C ASP A 313 1.94 7.31 -13.15
N ALA A 314 2.32 6.08 -12.85
CA ALA A 314 2.27 5.53 -11.51
C ALA A 314 3.48 6.05 -10.72
N SER A 315 3.24 6.56 -9.52
CA SER A 315 4.30 7.02 -8.62
C SER A 315 3.89 6.88 -7.16
N ARG A 316 4.89 6.69 -6.30
CA ARG A 316 4.78 6.90 -4.87
C ARG A 316 5.07 8.37 -4.59
N ILE A 317 4.21 9.03 -3.84
CA ILE A 317 4.28 10.45 -3.53
C ILE A 317 4.38 10.59 -2.02
N THR A 318 5.45 11.25 -1.56
CA THR A 318 5.62 11.59 -0.14
C THR A 318 5.00 12.95 0.11
N TYR A 319 4.11 12.97 1.09
CA TYR A 319 3.41 14.13 1.59
C TYR A 319 3.99 14.54 2.94
N SER A 320 4.02 15.84 3.23
CA SER A 320 4.45 16.37 4.53
C SER A 320 3.43 17.33 5.13
N LEU A 321 3.35 17.34 6.46
CA LEU A 321 2.68 18.36 7.24
C LEU A 321 3.65 18.85 8.32
N THR A 322 3.94 20.14 8.34
CA THR A 322 4.74 20.74 9.41
C THR A 322 3.81 21.38 10.44
N ILE A 323 3.87 20.89 11.67
CA ILE A 323 3.06 21.39 12.76
C ILE A 323 3.91 22.33 13.62
N ASN A 324 3.58 23.61 13.55
CA ASN A 324 4.16 24.62 14.42
C ASN A 324 3.47 24.60 15.79
N ARG A 325 4.24 24.69 16.88
CA ARG A 325 3.73 24.67 18.26
C ARG A 325 2.75 25.80 18.59
N LYS A 326 2.66 26.84 17.76
CA LYS A 326 1.87 28.06 18.05
C LYS A 326 0.38 27.97 17.75
N VAL A 327 -0.12 26.88 17.17
CA VAL A 327 -1.56 26.76 16.87
C VAL A 327 -2.15 25.63 17.73
N PRO A 328 -2.99 25.96 18.72
CA PRO A 328 -3.83 24.99 19.39
C PRO A 328 -4.73 24.31 18.36
N ILE A 329 -4.91 22.99 18.47
CA ILE A 329 -5.70 22.18 17.52
C ILE A 329 -7.17 22.63 17.47
N GLU A 330 -7.64 23.41 18.45
CA GLU A 330 -8.98 23.99 18.49
C GLU A 330 -9.25 25.01 17.36
N GLU A 331 -8.23 25.54 16.69
CA GLU A 331 -8.39 26.49 15.57
C GLU A 331 -8.29 25.85 14.16
N ILE A 332 -8.17 24.53 14.06
CA ILE A 332 -8.16 23.80 12.76
C ILE A 332 -9.47 23.00 12.58
N LYS A 333 -10.61 23.56 12.98
CA LYS A 333 -11.94 22.98 12.74
C LYS A 333 -12.70 23.75 11.67
#